data_AF-A0A372JWT2-F1
#
_entry.id   AF-A0A372JWT2-F1
#
_cell.length_a   1.000
_cell.length_b   1.000
_cell.length_c   1.000
_cell.angle_alpha   90.00
_cell.angle_beta   90.00
_cell.angle_gamma   90.00
#
_symmetry.space_group_name_H-M   'P 1'
#
loop_
_entity.id
_entity.type
_entity.pdbx_description
1 polymer ?
#
loop_
_entity_poly.entity_id
_entity_poly.type
_entity_poly.pdbx_seq_one_letter_code
_entity_poly.pdbx_strand_id
1 'polypeptide(L)' 'MDLWIQPCTPCADLYGKSAAEPPHRHLTLNGAGGVKDARVEEHYTCVHCRAVFARILAGPPAKQIWMLLNAGQH' A
#
# COMPACT_ATOMS: atom_id res chain seq x y z
N MET A 1 11.76 -7.07 -24.16
CA MET A 1 12.05 -7.55 -22.79
C MET A 1 11.44 -6.53 -21.86
N ASP A 2 10.19 -6.76 -21.45
CA ASP A 2 9.50 -5.91 -20.50
C ASP A 2 10.20 -6.03 -19.15
N LEU A 3 10.83 -4.94 -18.72
CA LEU A 3 11.36 -4.79 -17.36
C LEU A 3 10.17 -4.69 -16.40
N TRP A 4 9.49 -5.81 -16.19
CA TRP A 4 8.56 -6.00 -15.09
C TRP A 4 9.39 -6.02 -13.81
N ILE A 5 9.60 -4.84 -13.23
CA ILE A 5 10.07 -4.72 -11.86
C ILE A 5 8.94 -5.25 -10.99
N GLN A 6 9.05 -6.53 -10.62
CA GLN A 6 8.13 -7.14 -9.69
C GLN A 6 8.39 -6.55 -8.30
N PRO A 7 7.36 -6.12 -7.57
CA PRO A 7 7.52 -5.81 -6.16
C PRO A 7 8.12 -7.02 -5.43
N CYS A 8 8.83 -6.79 -4.33
CA CYS A 8 9.31 -7.92 -3.54
C CYS A 8 8.13 -8.78 -3.07
N THR A 9 8.35 -10.08 -2.85
CA THR A 9 7.29 -11.04 -2.53
C THR A 9 6.32 -10.54 -1.46
N PRO A 10 6.77 -9.96 -0.31
CA PRO A 10 5.84 -9.44 0.69
C PRO A 10 4.94 -8.30 0.19
N CYS A 11 5.44 -7.45 -0.71
CA CYS A 11 4.64 -6.38 -1.31
C CYS A 11 3.66 -6.92 -2.35
N ALA A 12 4.08 -7.91 -3.15
CA ALA A 12 3.19 -8.59 -4.09
C ALA A 12 2.02 -9.29 -3.35
N ASP A 13 2.32 -9.97 -2.24
CA ASP A 13 1.32 -10.66 -1.42
C ASP A 13 0.38 -9.70 -0.68
N LEU A 14 0.83 -8.48 -0.39
CA LEU A 14 0.02 -7.48 0.33
C LEU A 14 -0.99 -6.77 -0.58
N TYR A 15 -0.67 -6.64 -1.87
CA TYR A 15 -1.54 -5.93 -2.81
C TYR A 15 -2.94 -6.58 -2.90
N GLY A 16 -3.98 -5.75 -2.73
CA GLY A 16 -5.37 -6.17 -2.80
C GLY A 16 -5.90 -6.85 -1.52
N LYS A 17 -5.05 -7.14 -0.53
CA LYS A 17 -5.49 -7.67 0.76
C LYS A 17 -6.32 -6.66 1.55
N SER A 18 -7.09 -7.17 2.51
CA SER A 18 -7.82 -6.33 3.45
C SER A 18 -6.88 -5.39 4.20
N ALA A 19 -7.33 -4.15 4.45
CA ALA A 19 -6.65 -3.21 5.30
C ALA A 19 -6.52 -3.71 6.74
N ALA A 20 -7.23 -4.76 7.18
CA ALA A 20 -6.97 -5.38 8.49
C ALA A 20 -5.61 -6.08 8.57
N GLU A 21 -5.05 -6.51 7.43
CA GLU A 21 -3.69 -7.08 7.37
C GLU A 21 -2.67 -6.00 7.78
N PRO A 22 -1.80 -6.27 8.77
CA PRO A 22 -0.80 -5.30 9.20
C PRO A 22 0.27 -5.07 8.13
N PRO A 23 0.93 -3.90 8.13
CA PRO A 23 2.10 -3.67 7.28
C PRO A 23 3.19 -4.69 7.60
N HIS A 24 3.84 -5.23 6.56
CA HIS A 24 5.03 -6.05 6.76
C HIS A 24 6.24 -5.17 7.12
N ARG A 25 7.26 -5.79 7.73
CA ARG A 25 8.45 -5.12 8.33
C ARG A 25 9.27 -4.18 7.43
N HIS A 26 9.06 -4.20 6.11
CA HIS A 26 9.79 -3.35 5.17
C HIS A 26 8.98 -2.12 4.74
N LEU A 27 7.72 -1.99 5.16
CA LEU A 27 6.91 -0.81 4.89
C LEU A 27 7.11 0.24 5.98
N THR A 28 7.52 1.43 5.55
CA THR A 28 7.62 2.61 6.40
C THR A 28 6.40 3.49 6.16
N LEU A 29 5.72 3.90 7.24
CA LEU A 29 4.63 4.86 7.17
C LEU A 29 5.18 6.24 6.82
N ASN A 30 4.74 6.80 5.70
CA ASN A 30 5.12 8.15 5.26
C ASN A 30 4.17 9.22 5.81
N GLY A 31 2.91 8.86 6.04
CA GLY A 31 1.89 9.77 6.56
C GLY A 31 0.49 9.17 6.49
N ALA A 32 -0.42 9.75 7.26
CA ALA A 32 -1.84 9.41 7.25
C ALA A 32 -2.66 10.67 6.95
N GLY A 33 -3.73 10.54 6.18
CA GLY A 33 -4.56 11.66 5.77
C GLY A 33 -6.03 11.29 5.66
N GLY A 34 -6.90 12.26 5.96
CA GLY A 34 -8.33 12.18 5.70
C GLY A 34 -8.66 12.96 4.44
N VAL A 35 -9.28 12.32 3.43
CA VAL A 35 -9.95 13.07 2.35
C VAL A 35 -11.35 13.41 2.82
N LYS A 36 -11.72 14.70 2.73
CA LYS A 36 -12.98 15.31 3.22
C LYS A 36 -14.11 14.29 3.42
N ASP A 37 -14.36 14.01 4.70
CA ASP A 37 -15.55 13.37 5.28
C ASP A 37 -15.81 11.86 5.12
N ALA A 38 -14.84 11.01 4.73
CA ALA A 38 -15.08 9.55 4.90
C ALA A 38 -13.86 8.62 4.87
N ARG A 39 -12.78 9.00 4.18
CA ARG A 39 -11.66 8.08 3.92
C ARG A 39 -10.44 8.49 4.70
N VAL A 40 -10.03 7.60 5.59
CA VAL A 40 -8.75 7.64 6.27
C VAL A 40 -7.81 6.73 5.49
N GLU A 41 -6.69 7.27 5.02
CA GLU A 41 -5.71 6.54 4.22
C GLU A 41 -4.32 6.71 4.85
N GLU A 42 -3.61 5.60 5.01
CA GLU A 42 -2.20 5.58 5.40
C GLU A 42 -1.34 5.33 4.16
N HIS A 43 -0.28 6.11 3.98
CA HIS A 43 0.67 5.95 2.88
C HIS A 43 1.95 5.31 3.36
N TYR A 44 2.40 4.27 2.65
CA TYR A 44 3.61 3.52 3.00
C TYR A 44 4.58 3.44 1.82
N THR A 45 5.88 3.40 2.12
CA THR A 45 6.92 3.06 1.14
C THR A 45 7.71 1.85 1.62
N CYS A 46 7.91 0.88 0.75
CA CYS A 46 8.77 -0.26 1.01
C CYS A 46 10.24 0.16 0.91
N VAL A 47 11.01 0.03 1.98
CA VAL A 47 12.45 0.37 1.95
C VAL A 47 13.28 -0.58 1.08
N HIS A 48 12.75 -1.77 0.77
CA HIS A 48 13.45 -2.79 0.00
C HIS A 48 13.25 -2.62 -1.52
N CYS A 49 11.99 -2.58 -1.98
CA CYS A 49 11.68 -2.46 -3.42
C CYS A 49 11.14 -1.10 -3.83
N ARG A 50 11.06 -0.12 -2.91
CA ARG A 50 10.54 1.24 -3.14
C ARG A 50 9.08 1.32 -3.58
N ALA A 51 8.35 0.21 -3.51
CA ALA A 51 6.91 0.20 -3.79
C ALA A 51 6.17 1.15 -2.83
N VAL A 52 5.23 1.93 -3.36
CA VAL A 52 4.40 2.88 -2.62
C VAL A 52 2.99 2.32 -2.52
N PHE A 53 2.44 2.32 -1.31
CA PHE A 53 1.12 1.80 -1.00
C PHE A 53 0.25 2.87 -0.34
N ALA A 54 -1.06 2.74 -0.55
CA ALA A 54 -2.08 3.29 0.33
C ALA A 54 -2.84 2.15 1.02
N ARG A 55 -3.13 2.33 2.31
CA ARG A 55 -4.01 1.47 3.08
C ARG A 55 -5.26 2.25 3.44
N ILE A 56 -6.41 1.84 2.94
CA ILE A 56 -7.69 2.52 3.17
C ILE A 56 -8.32 1.96 4.44
N LEU A 57 -8.43 2.79 5.48
CA LEU A 57 -8.92 2.38 6.81
C LEU A 57 -10.40 2.70 7.04
N ALA A 58 -10.99 3.62 6.28
CA ALA A 58 -12.38 4.03 6.46
C ALA A 58 -13.15 4.09 5.13
N GLY A 59 -14.45 3.76 5.21
CA GLY A 59 -15.35 3.58 4.06
C GLY A 59 -15.96 2.17 4.02
N PRO A 60 -16.64 1.80 2.91
CA PRO A 60 -17.22 0.46 2.77
C PRO A 60 -16.17 -0.64 2.96
N PRO A 61 -16.46 -1.75 3.67
CA PRO A 61 -15.47 -2.80 3.95
C PRO A 61 -14.77 -3.35 2.70
N ALA A 62 -15.50 -3.48 1.59
CA ALA A 62 -14.95 -3.93 0.31
C ALA A 62 -13.89 -2.98 -0.30
N LYS A 63 -13.81 -1.73 0.18
CA LYS A 63 -12.82 -0.73 -0.23
C LYS A 63 -11.70 -0.54 0.80
N GLN A 64 -11.78 -1.18 1.96
CA GLN A 64 -10.74 -1.15 2.97
C GLN A 64 -9.66 -2.18 2.64
N ILE A 65 -8.79 -1.82 1.71
CA ILE A 65 -7.75 -2.69 1.15
C ILE A 65 -6.39 -1.99 1.07
N TRP A 66 -5.36 -2.78 0.84
CA TRP A 66 -4.03 -2.34 0.43
C TRP A 66 -3.99 -2.10 -1.08
N MET A 67 -3.76 -0.85 -1.48
CA MET A 67 -3.61 -0.44 -2.88
C MET A 67 -2.15 -0.12 -3.19
N LEU A 68 -1.63 -0.72 -4.26
CA LEU A 68 -0.32 -0.37 -4.81
C LEU A 68 -0.45 0.90 -5.66
N LEU A 69 0.25 1.96 -5.28
CA LEU A 69 0.27 3.24 -5.99
C LEU A 69 1.44 3.34 -6.97
N ASN A 70 2.58 2.74 -6.61
CA ASN A 70 3.77 2.66 -7.47
C ASN A 70 4.54 1.37 -7.15
N ALA A 71 5.00 0.64 -8.15
CA ALA A 71 5.82 -0.57 -7.98
C ALA A 71 7.30 -0.30 -7.62
N GLY A 72 7.70 0.96 -7.43
CA GLY A 72 9.07 1.35 -7.09
C GLY A 72 9.92 1.76 -8.30
N GLN A 73 9.30 2.17 -9.39
CA GLN A 73 10.01 2.66 -10.57
C GLN A 73 10.46 4.10 -10.34
N HIS A 74 11.76 4.29 -10.07
CA HIS A 74 12.50 5.54 -10.24
C HIS A 74 14.00 5.28 -10.23
#